data_AF-A0A931K0U9-F1
#
_entry.id   AF-A0A931K0U9-F1
#
_cell.length_a   1.000
_cell.length_b   1.000
_cell.length_c   1.000
_cell.angle_alpha   90.00
_cell.angle_beta   90.00
_cell.angle_gamma   90.00
#
_symmetry.space_group_name_H-M   'P 1'
#
loop_
_entity.id
_entity.type
_entity.pdbx_description
1 polymer ?
#
loop_
_entity_poly.entity_id
_entity_poly.type
_entity_poly.pdbx_seq_one_letter_code
_entity_poly.pdbx_strand_id
1 'polypeptide(L)'
;MNYDSDRRKPVLERVRDALDEGDLKQAMQLLRHASAGGAWPREGGLFAGLKSGLGIKHVAELVEGFADEVCPYCKGGRTACEDCEGHGHVGEASVCRPCAGLGLRRCLFCNGTSLAGYDFVPQGLRPAVMLRRLKHARRSVDHAPEHEAHQSRARELARRIIDLDRDRGIAANAAEQVRLNGPGSPTGRGVYSATQVERVRHAALEINHRAEEQMHGLLRELSEHYAERARHELGPGQAHKQRLSRERAKFFGRLASEKRFGSSELQTPRSLRLLQGSA
;
A
#
# COMPACT_ATOMS: atom_id res chain seq x y z
N MET A 1 2.62 -6.32 43.92
CA MET A 1 3.32 -5.06 43.57
C MET A 1 3.02 -4.73 42.12
N ASN A 2 2.44 -3.56 41.88
CA ASN A 2 1.99 -3.08 40.56
C ASN A 2 3.15 -2.37 39.82
N TYR A 3 4.32 -3.03 39.72
CA TYR A 3 5.59 -2.43 39.28
C TYR A 3 5.57 -1.85 37.85
N ASP A 4 4.51 -2.16 37.11
CA ASP A 4 4.34 -1.82 35.72
C ASP A 4 3.53 -0.51 35.53
N SER A 5 2.80 -0.01 36.55
CA SER A 5 2.08 1.29 36.44
C SER A 5 3.02 2.49 36.44
N ASP A 6 4.11 2.42 37.20
CA ASP A 6 4.93 3.60 37.52
C ASP A 6 5.85 4.02 36.38
N ARG A 7 6.27 3.08 35.51
CA ARG A 7 7.09 3.39 34.33
C ARG A 7 6.28 3.93 33.15
N ARG A 8 4.98 3.59 33.09
CA ARG A 8 4.10 3.98 31.98
C ARG A 8 3.63 5.43 32.10
N LYS A 9 3.40 5.91 33.32
CA LYS A 9 2.87 7.26 33.56
C LYS A 9 3.75 8.38 32.98
N PRO A 10 5.08 8.43 33.21
CA PRO A 10 5.93 9.47 32.63
C PRO A 10 6.00 9.42 31.10
N VAL A 11 5.91 8.22 30.51
CA VAL A 11 5.85 8.06 29.05
C VAL A 11 4.53 8.62 28.51
N LEU A 12 3.41 8.28 29.15
CA LEU A 12 2.09 8.73 28.74
C LEU A 12 1.94 10.25 28.87
N GLU A 13 2.49 10.86 29.92
CA GLU A 13 2.52 12.32 30.08
C GLU A 13 3.28 12.96 28.92
N ARG A 14 4.51 12.52 28.64
CA ARG A 14 5.30 13.06 27.50
C ARG A 14 4.66 12.86 26.14
N VAL A 15 3.99 11.71 25.93
CA VAL A 15 3.24 11.45 24.70
C VAL A 15 2.04 12.39 24.60
N ARG A 16 1.34 12.65 25.72
CA ARG A 16 0.22 13.60 25.76
C ARG A 16 0.70 15.01 25.47
N ASP A 17 1.74 15.48 26.15
CA ASP A 17 2.29 16.82 25.97
C ASP A 17 2.66 17.07 24.50
N ALA A 18 3.34 16.10 23.86
CA ALA A 18 3.66 16.19 22.43
C ALA A 18 2.41 16.23 21.53
N LEU A 19 1.34 15.51 21.86
CA LEU A 19 0.08 15.56 21.10
C LEU A 19 -0.67 16.88 21.30
N ASP A 20 -0.70 17.39 22.54
CA ASP A 20 -1.33 18.68 22.87
C ASP A 20 -0.59 19.85 22.18
N GLU A 21 0.72 19.74 22.01
CA GLU A 21 1.56 20.67 21.23
C GLU A 21 1.46 20.48 19.70
N GLY A 22 0.79 19.42 19.23
CA GLY A 22 0.66 19.09 17.81
C GLY A 22 1.89 18.42 17.18
N ASP A 23 2.88 18.01 17.98
CA ASP A 23 4.06 17.27 17.52
C ASP A 23 3.78 15.75 17.50
N LEU A 24 2.96 15.34 16.53
CA LEU A 24 2.60 13.94 16.30
C LEU A 24 3.84 13.05 16.06
N LYS A 25 4.87 13.57 15.40
CA LYS A 25 6.09 12.82 15.10
C LYS A 25 6.84 12.46 16.39
N GLN A 26 7.01 13.44 17.28
CA GLN A 26 7.63 13.22 18.58
C GLN A 26 6.80 12.25 19.43
N ALA A 27 5.48 12.39 19.45
CA ALA A 27 4.57 11.47 20.16
C ALA A 27 4.74 10.02 19.67
N MET A 28 4.78 9.80 18.36
CA MET A 28 5.00 8.48 17.75
C MET A 28 6.39 7.91 18.08
N GLN A 29 7.42 8.74 18.09
CA GLN A 29 8.79 8.33 18.43
C GLN A 29 8.90 7.93 19.91
N LEU A 30 8.35 8.73 20.83
CA LEU A 30 8.28 8.42 22.26
C LEU A 30 7.59 7.07 22.50
N LEU A 31 6.45 6.85 21.84
CA LEU A 31 5.70 5.60 21.98
C LEU A 31 6.46 4.39 21.43
N ARG A 32 7.16 4.53 20.30
CA ARG A 32 8.03 3.47 19.76
C ARG A 32 9.16 3.11 20.70
N HIS A 33 9.89 4.10 21.21
CA HIS A 33 10.99 3.85 22.15
C HIS A 33 10.50 3.18 23.43
N ALA A 34 9.38 3.64 23.99
CA ALA A 34 8.79 3.02 25.17
C ALA A 34 8.34 1.57 24.91
N SER A 35 7.75 1.31 23.74
CA SER A 35 7.34 -0.04 23.35
C SER A 35 8.52 -0.98 23.15
N ALA A 36 9.60 -0.51 22.52
CA ALA A 36 10.84 -1.26 22.35
C ALA A 36 11.54 -1.54 23.69
N GLY A 37 11.45 -0.59 24.64
CA GLY A 37 11.96 -0.73 26.01
C GLY A 37 11.11 -1.60 26.94
N GLY A 38 10.02 -2.21 26.43
CA GLY A 38 9.16 -3.08 27.23
C GLY A 38 8.27 -2.36 28.24
N ALA A 39 7.96 -1.07 28.03
CA ALA A 39 7.06 -0.32 28.91
C ALA A 39 5.60 -0.84 28.86
N TRP A 40 5.28 -1.75 27.95
CA TRP A 40 3.93 -2.27 27.76
C TRP A 40 3.93 -3.81 27.79
N PRO A 41 2.93 -4.43 28.43
CA PRO A 41 2.72 -5.87 28.33
C PRO A 41 2.53 -6.31 26.88
N ARG A 42 3.09 -7.46 26.52
CA ARG A 42 2.97 -8.04 25.17
C ARG A 42 1.53 -8.44 24.81
N GLU A 43 0.70 -8.76 25.81
CA GLU A 43 -0.64 -9.32 25.64
C GLU A 43 -1.73 -8.24 25.50
N GLY A 44 -1.71 -7.45 24.43
CA GLY A 44 -2.86 -6.63 24.02
C GLY A 44 -3.20 -5.41 24.89
N GLY A 45 -2.49 -5.21 26.00
CA GLY A 45 -2.77 -4.13 26.95
C GLY A 45 -2.45 -2.72 26.45
N LEU A 46 -1.64 -2.58 25.39
CA LEU A 46 -1.20 -1.26 24.90
C LEU A 46 -2.38 -0.38 24.48
N PHE A 47 -3.28 -0.87 23.61
CA PHE A 47 -4.38 -0.03 23.11
C PHE A 47 -5.32 0.40 24.25
N ALA A 48 -5.66 -0.53 25.15
CA ALA A 48 -6.49 -0.24 26.31
C ALA A 48 -5.79 0.74 27.27
N GLY A 49 -4.50 0.54 27.54
CA GLY A 49 -3.69 1.42 28.38
C GLY A 49 -3.55 2.83 27.82
N LEU A 50 -3.32 2.97 26.51
CA LEU A 50 -3.30 4.27 25.83
C LEU A 50 -4.68 4.93 25.88
N LYS A 51 -5.77 4.18 25.69
CA LYS A 51 -7.13 4.73 25.75
C LYS A 51 -7.45 5.27 27.14
N SER A 52 -7.12 4.53 28.20
CA SER A 52 -7.33 4.98 29.58
C SER A 52 -6.38 6.11 29.98
N GLY A 53 -5.16 6.11 29.45
CA GLY A 53 -4.14 7.12 29.78
C GLY A 53 -4.27 8.42 29.01
N LEU A 54 -4.46 8.38 27.70
CA LEU A 54 -4.44 9.55 26.80
C LEU A 54 -5.84 10.01 26.37
N GLY A 55 -6.83 9.13 26.47
CA GLY A 55 -8.15 9.33 25.88
C GLY A 55 -8.22 8.87 24.41
N ILE A 56 -9.45 8.62 23.94
CA ILE A 56 -9.67 8.05 22.61
C ILE A 56 -9.27 8.97 21.46
N LYS A 57 -9.33 10.29 21.65
CA LYS A 57 -8.94 11.30 20.66
C LYS A 57 -7.45 11.17 20.30
N HIS A 58 -6.58 11.25 21.30
CA HIS A 58 -5.14 11.07 21.15
C HIS A 58 -4.74 9.69 20.60
N VAL A 59 -5.44 8.63 21.01
CA VAL A 59 -5.22 7.31 20.42
C VAL A 59 -5.57 7.29 18.93
N ALA A 60 -6.65 7.94 18.51
CA ALA A 60 -7.01 8.04 17.11
C ALA A 60 -5.97 8.82 16.30
N GLU A 61 -5.42 9.91 16.83
CA GLU A 61 -4.34 10.68 16.22
C GLU A 61 -3.06 9.85 16.06
N LEU A 62 -2.66 9.11 17.10
CA LEU A 62 -1.52 8.17 17.01
C LEU A 62 -1.76 7.11 15.93
N VAL A 63 -2.95 6.50 15.89
CA VAL A 63 -3.30 5.49 14.87
C VAL A 63 -3.24 6.10 13.47
N GLU A 64 -3.70 7.34 13.28
CA GLU A 64 -3.57 8.06 12.01
C GLU A 64 -2.11 8.26 11.63
N GLY A 65 -1.29 8.79 12.55
CA GLY A 65 0.13 9.03 12.30
C GLY A 65 0.89 7.77 11.90
N PHE A 66 0.66 6.65 12.59
CA PHE A 66 1.26 5.36 12.20
C PHE A 66 0.67 4.80 10.89
N ALA A 67 -0.59 5.08 10.58
CA ALA A 67 -1.19 4.66 9.31
C ALA A 67 -0.56 5.38 8.12
N ASP A 68 -0.25 6.67 8.27
CA ASP A 68 0.28 7.55 7.24
C ASP A 68 1.81 7.62 7.19
N GLU A 69 2.49 6.94 8.12
CA GLU A 69 3.94 6.92 8.15
C GLU A 69 4.53 6.38 6.84
N VAL A 70 5.29 7.24 6.15
CA VAL A 70 5.88 6.96 4.85
C VAL A 70 7.07 6.01 4.95
N CYS A 71 7.28 5.23 3.89
CA CYS A 71 8.46 4.38 3.78
C CYS A 71 9.75 5.24 3.72
N PRO A 72 10.76 4.99 4.57
CA PRO A 72 11.98 5.80 4.60
C PRO A 72 12.91 5.57 3.39
N TYR A 73 12.65 4.54 2.58
CA TYR A 73 13.53 4.11 1.48
C TYR A 73 13.01 4.47 0.09
N CYS A 74 11.85 5.11 -0.03
CA CYS A 74 11.31 5.49 -1.34
C CYS A 74 10.43 6.74 -1.28
N LYS A 75 10.21 7.36 -2.44
CA LYS A 75 9.25 8.45 -2.61
C LYS A 75 8.00 7.88 -3.27
N GLY A 76 6.96 7.61 -2.47
CA GLY A 76 5.67 7.14 -3.01
C GLY A 76 5.60 5.66 -3.38
N GLY A 77 6.44 4.81 -2.77
CA GLY A 77 6.34 3.35 -2.96
C GLY A 77 6.99 2.81 -4.22
N ARG A 78 7.59 3.67 -5.05
CA ARG A 78 8.17 3.30 -6.34
C ARG A 78 9.63 3.73 -6.46
N THR A 79 10.35 3.04 -7.32
CA THR A 79 11.69 3.42 -7.79
C THR A 79 11.73 3.34 -9.31
N ALA A 80 12.66 4.05 -9.94
CA ALA A 80 12.90 3.92 -11.37
C ALA A 80 13.26 2.46 -11.69
N CYS A 81 12.71 1.94 -12.78
CA CYS A 81 13.05 0.61 -13.23
C CYS A 81 14.46 0.59 -13.79
N GLU A 82 15.38 -0.11 -13.13
CA GLU A 82 16.78 -0.22 -13.55
C GLU A 82 16.91 -0.84 -14.96
N ASP A 83 16.10 -1.86 -15.27
CA ASP A 83 16.13 -2.55 -16.57
C ASP A 83 15.84 -1.66 -17.78
N CYS A 84 15.17 -0.52 -17.58
CA CYS A 84 14.85 0.44 -18.65
C CYS A 84 15.17 1.88 -18.28
N GLU A 85 15.94 2.10 -17.21
CA GLU A 85 16.29 3.42 -16.68
C GLU A 85 15.09 4.38 -16.54
N GLY A 86 13.92 3.84 -16.20
CA GLY A 86 12.69 4.64 -16.05
C GLY A 86 11.87 4.90 -17.33
N HIS A 87 12.33 4.48 -18.51
CA HIS A 87 11.67 4.78 -19.79
C HIS A 87 10.41 3.93 -20.07
N GLY A 88 10.30 2.76 -19.43
CA GLY A 88 9.24 1.78 -19.69
C GLY A 88 9.41 1.01 -20.99
N HIS A 89 10.55 1.13 -21.67
CA HIS A 89 10.92 0.33 -22.84
C HIS A 89 12.42 0.03 -22.85
N VAL A 90 12.80 -1.07 -23.47
CA VAL A 90 14.18 -1.49 -23.67
C VAL A 90 14.50 -1.47 -25.17
N GLY A 91 15.68 -0.95 -25.50
CA GLY A 91 16.06 -0.72 -26.89
C GLY A 91 15.03 0.13 -27.64
N GLU A 92 14.85 -0.17 -28.93
CA GLU A 92 14.09 0.73 -29.80
C GLU A 92 12.57 0.63 -29.70
N ALA A 93 12.00 -0.52 -29.35
CA ALA A 93 10.55 -0.66 -29.39
C ALA A 93 9.98 -1.74 -28.47
N SER A 94 10.79 -2.35 -27.61
CA SER A 94 10.32 -3.44 -26.75
C SER A 94 9.85 -2.87 -25.42
N VAL A 95 8.60 -3.15 -25.05
CA VAL A 95 8.07 -2.76 -23.73
C VAL A 95 8.87 -3.46 -22.64
N CYS A 96 9.30 -2.70 -21.63
CA CYS A 96 10.05 -3.26 -20.50
C CYS A 96 9.13 -4.17 -19.68
N ARG A 97 9.37 -5.49 -19.73
CA ARG A 97 8.55 -6.48 -19.01
C ARG A 97 8.66 -6.34 -17.49
N PRO A 98 9.86 -6.14 -16.89
CA PRO A 98 9.99 -5.96 -15.45
C PRO A 98 9.04 -4.90 -14.87
N CYS A 99 9.00 -3.68 -15.41
CA CYS A 99 8.08 -2.64 -14.94
C CYS A 99 6.71 -2.62 -15.64
N ALA A 100 6.37 -3.66 -16.40
CA ALA A 100 5.16 -3.70 -17.22
C ALA A 100 4.96 -2.44 -18.12
N GLY A 101 6.05 -1.86 -18.62
CA GLY A 101 6.00 -0.66 -19.46
C GLY A 101 5.73 0.67 -18.75
N LEU A 102 5.64 0.68 -17.41
CA LEU A 102 5.34 1.88 -16.61
C LEU A 102 6.58 2.72 -16.27
N GLY A 103 7.79 2.17 -16.45
CA GLY A 103 9.05 2.82 -16.07
C GLY A 103 9.34 2.78 -14.56
N LEU A 104 8.42 2.27 -13.74
CA LEU A 104 8.54 2.25 -12.29
C LEU A 104 8.40 0.83 -11.75
N ARG A 105 9.21 0.47 -10.75
CA ARG A 105 9.08 -0.79 -9.99
C ARG A 105 8.62 -0.50 -8.57
N ARG A 106 8.06 -1.53 -7.92
CA ARG A 106 7.72 -1.45 -6.49
C ARG A 106 9.01 -1.29 -5.68
N CYS A 107 9.00 -0.41 -4.70
CA CYS A 107 10.06 -0.36 -3.69
C CYS A 107 10.09 -1.71 -2.95
N LEU A 108 11.26 -2.35 -2.89
CA LEU A 108 11.43 -3.65 -2.24
C LEU A 108 11.17 -3.61 -0.72
N PHE A 109 11.38 -2.46 -0.07
CA PHE A 109 11.18 -2.31 1.37
C PHE A 109 9.71 -2.25 1.76
N CYS A 110 8.91 -1.39 1.11
CA CYS A 110 7.48 -1.25 1.42
C CYS A 110 6.57 -2.07 0.49
N ASN A 111 7.16 -2.85 -0.43
CA ASN A 111 6.49 -3.62 -1.46
C ASN A 111 5.44 -2.79 -2.24
N GLY A 112 5.81 -1.58 -2.66
CA GLY A 112 4.91 -0.73 -3.43
C GLY A 112 3.90 0.10 -2.63
N THR A 113 3.76 -0.11 -1.32
CA THR A 113 2.69 0.54 -0.53
C THR A 113 2.92 2.00 -0.20
N SER A 114 4.15 2.50 -0.34
CA SER A 114 4.62 3.82 0.12
C SER A 114 4.62 4.06 1.62
N LEU A 115 4.19 3.06 2.41
CA LEU A 115 4.05 3.15 3.86
C LEU A 115 5.15 2.35 4.56
N ALA A 116 5.53 2.78 5.76
CA ALA A 116 6.41 2.00 6.62
C ALA A 116 5.78 0.65 6.98
N GLY A 117 6.62 -0.37 7.14
CA GLY A 117 6.18 -1.71 7.53
C GLY A 117 5.53 -1.72 8.93
N TYR A 118 4.77 -2.78 9.23
CA TYR A 118 4.10 -2.90 10.52
C TYR A 118 5.07 -3.15 11.69
N ASP A 119 6.33 -3.48 11.40
CA ASP A 119 7.44 -3.52 12.34
C ASP A 119 7.73 -2.15 12.98
N PHE A 120 7.47 -1.04 12.26
CA PHE A 120 7.54 0.32 12.80
C PHE A 120 6.37 0.68 13.72
N VAL A 121 5.30 -0.14 13.72
CA VAL A 121 4.08 0.10 14.50
C VAL A 121 4.12 -0.73 15.79
N PRO A 122 3.93 -0.10 16.98
CA PRO A 122 3.78 -0.81 18.24
C PRO A 122 2.74 -1.93 18.13
N GLN A 123 3.10 -3.14 18.59
CA GLN A 123 2.34 -4.36 18.31
C GLN A 123 0.84 -4.25 18.64
N GLY A 124 0.49 -3.66 19.80
CA GLY A 124 -0.91 -3.48 20.20
C GLY A 124 -1.71 -2.44 19.39
N LEU A 125 -1.05 -1.61 18.58
CA LEU A 125 -1.72 -0.68 17.65
C LEU A 125 -1.88 -1.24 16.24
N ARG A 126 -1.14 -2.30 15.88
CA ARG A 126 -1.14 -2.87 14.51
C ARG A 126 -2.53 -3.17 13.96
N PRO A 127 -3.47 -3.79 14.70
CA PRO A 127 -4.83 -4.04 14.18
C PRO A 127 -5.57 -2.76 13.80
N ALA A 128 -5.47 -1.71 14.63
CA ALA A 128 -6.12 -0.43 14.38
C ALA A 128 -5.49 0.28 13.17
N VAL A 129 -4.15 0.27 13.08
CA VAL A 129 -3.42 0.86 11.95
C VAL A 129 -3.72 0.13 10.64
N MET A 130 -3.80 -1.21 10.65
CA MET A 130 -4.23 -1.99 9.49
C MET A 130 -5.60 -1.58 8.98
N LEU A 131 -6.59 -1.54 9.88
CA LEU A 131 -7.95 -1.14 9.52
C LEU A 131 -8.01 0.30 9.00
N ARG A 132 -7.17 1.20 9.53
CA ARG A 132 -7.08 2.57 9.03
C ARG A 132 -6.51 2.62 7.61
N ARG A 133 -5.38 1.96 7.36
CA ARG A 133 -4.77 1.87 6.01
C ARG A 133 -5.72 1.24 4.99
N LEU A 134 -6.44 0.19 5.37
CA LEU A 134 -7.46 -0.43 4.51
C LEU A 134 -8.61 0.55 4.21
N LYS A 135 -9.03 1.36 5.18
CA LYS A 135 -10.04 2.39 4.97
C LYS A 135 -9.58 3.46 3.97
N HIS A 136 -8.32 3.90 4.05
CA HIS A 136 -7.74 4.83 3.08
C HIS A 136 -7.64 4.21 1.68
N ALA A 137 -7.12 2.99 1.58
CA ALA A 137 -7.04 2.25 0.31
C ALA A 137 -8.43 2.05 -0.32
N ARG A 138 -9.45 1.69 0.48
CA ARG A 138 -10.83 1.58 -0.01
C ARG A 138 -11.36 2.89 -0.59
N ARG A 139 -11.15 4.02 0.09
CA ARG A 139 -11.55 5.35 -0.43
C ARG A 139 -10.85 5.67 -1.74
N SER A 140 -9.56 5.36 -1.84
CA SER A 140 -8.77 5.56 -3.07
C SER A 140 -9.30 4.70 -4.22
N VAL A 141 -9.65 3.44 -3.96
CA VAL A 141 -10.26 2.55 -4.97
C VAL A 141 -11.66 3.02 -5.36
N ASP A 142 -12.50 3.42 -4.40
CA ASP A 142 -13.87 3.85 -4.65
C ASP A 142 -13.94 5.20 -5.40
N HIS A 143 -12.88 6.00 -5.36
CA HIS A 143 -12.80 7.28 -6.07
C HIS A 143 -12.12 7.13 -7.43
N ALA A 144 -12.86 7.36 -8.52
CA ALA A 144 -12.27 7.57 -9.84
C ALA A 144 -11.77 9.01 -9.92
N PRO A 145 -10.46 9.25 -10.17
CA PRO A 145 -9.97 10.61 -10.33
C PRO A 145 -10.67 11.26 -11.52
N GLU A 146 -11.09 12.52 -11.35
CA GLU A 146 -11.52 13.34 -12.48
C GLU A 146 -10.30 13.57 -13.39
N HIS A 147 -10.44 13.25 -14.67
CA HIS A 147 -9.41 13.45 -15.66
C HIS A 147 -9.36 14.93 -16.04
N GLU A 148 -8.34 15.65 -15.59
CA GLU A 148 -8.09 17.00 -16.08
C GLU A 148 -7.61 16.94 -17.53
N ALA A 149 -8.34 17.59 -18.43
CA ALA A 149 -8.15 17.50 -19.89
C ALA A 149 -6.79 17.99 -20.44
N HIS A 150 -5.83 18.33 -19.58
CA HIS A 150 -4.62 19.07 -19.97
C HIS A 150 -3.30 18.31 -19.79
N GLN A 151 -3.27 17.15 -19.12
CA GLN A 151 -2.06 16.29 -19.07
C GLN A 151 -2.18 15.11 -20.04
N SER A 152 -1.04 14.51 -20.43
CA SER A 152 -1.04 13.41 -21.39
C SER A 152 -1.80 12.21 -20.81
N ARG A 153 -3.01 11.91 -21.33
CA ARG A 153 -3.91 10.82 -20.90
C ARG A 153 -3.20 9.51 -20.53
N ALA A 154 -2.20 9.08 -21.31
CA ALA A 154 -1.40 7.89 -21.00
C ALA A 154 -0.73 7.92 -19.62
N ARG A 155 -0.16 9.07 -19.22
CA ARG A 155 0.50 9.24 -17.91
C ARG A 155 -0.50 9.19 -16.77
N GLU A 156 -1.70 9.74 -16.97
CA GLU A 156 -2.75 9.69 -15.96
C GLU A 156 -3.27 8.27 -15.74
N LEU A 157 -3.55 7.56 -16.82
CA LEU A 157 -3.94 6.14 -16.78
C LEU A 157 -2.84 5.31 -16.09
N ALA A 158 -1.57 5.51 -16.45
CA ALA A 158 -0.44 4.84 -15.82
C ALA A 158 -0.32 5.16 -14.33
N ARG A 159 -0.49 6.43 -13.93
CA ARG A 159 -0.49 6.86 -12.52
C ARG A 159 -1.62 6.18 -11.74
N ARG A 160 -2.83 6.12 -12.30
CA ARG A 160 -3.95 5.46 -11.64
C ARG A 160 -3.73 3.96 -11.49
N ILE A 161 -3.16 3.28 -12.48
CA ILE A 161 -2.77 1.86 -12.37
C ILE A 161 -1.77 1.68 -11.22
N ILE A 162 -0.80 2.58 -11.08
CA ILE A 162 0.20 2.58 -9.99
C ILE A 162 -0.46 2.77 -8.62
N ASP A 163 -1.43 3.68 -8.51
CA ASP A 163 -2.16 3.94 -7.26
C ASP A 163 -3.01 2.72 -6.84
N LEU A 164 -3.73 2.11 -7.78
CA LEU A 164 -4.50 0.90 -7.52
C LEU A 164 -3.60 -0.28 -7.12
N ASP A 165 -2.43 -0.40 -7.76
CA ASP A 165 -1.43 -1.41 -7.41
C ASP A 165 -0.86 -1.18 -6.00
N ARG A 166 -0.69 0.09 -5.58
CA ARG A 166 -0.32 0.45 -4.20
C ARG A 166 -1.41 0.02 -3.21
N ASP A 167 -2.67 0.30 -3.52
CA ASP A 167 -3.82 -0.04 -2.66
C ASP A 167 -3.98 -1.57 -2.49
N ARG A 168 -3.73 -2.33 -3.56
CA ARG A 168 -3.63 -3.81 -3.50
C ARG A 168 -2.47 -4.27 -2.62
N GLY A 169 -1.33 -3.59 -2.68
CA GLY A 169 -0.20 -3.83 -1.78
C GLY A 169 -0.56 -3.62 -0.31
N ILE A 170 -1.31 -2.56 0.02
CA ILE A 170 -1.80 -2.29 1.38
C ILE A 170 -2.70 -3.43 1.86
N ALA A 171 -3.65 -3.85 1.02
CA ALA A 171 -4.53 -4.98 1.30
C ALA A 171 -3.75 -6.29 1.54
N ALA A 172 -2.79 -6.59 0.66
CA ALA A 172 -1.97 -7.78 0.76
C ALA A 172 -1.08 -7.82 2.00
N ASN A 173 -0.48 -6.69 2.39
CA ASN A 173 0.34 -6.60 3.58
C ASN A 173 -0.51 -6.78 4.84
N ALA A 174 -1.71 -6.19 4.91
CA ALA A 174 -2.62 -6.38 6.03
C ALA A 174 -3.10 -7.84 6.16
N ALA A 175 -3.49 -8.46 5.04
CA ALA A 175 -3.85 -9.87 4.96
C ALA A 175 -2.72 -10.80 5.44
N GLU A 176 -1.49 -10.53 5.01
CA GLU A 176 -0.33 -11.34 5.41
C GLU A 176 -0.02 -11.18 6.90
N GLN A 177 -0.14 -9.97 7.45
CA GLN A 177 0.07 -9.74 8.88
C GLN A 177 -0.91 -10.52 9.74
N VAL A 178 -2.21 -10.53 9.40
CA VAL A 178 -3.19 -11.30 10.18
C VAL A 178 -3.04 -12.81 9.98
N ARG A 179 -2.54 -13.25 8.82
CA ARG A 179 -2.21 -14.67 8.58
C ARG A 179 -1.04 -15.13 9.44
N LEU A 180 0.02 -14.33 9.53
CA LEU A 180 1.23 -14.64 10.29
C LEU A 180 1.06 -14.44 11.80
N ASN A 181 0.32 -13.40 12.20
CA ASN A 181 0.18 -12.95 13.58
C ASN A 181 -1.27 -13.03 14.10
N GLY A 182 -2.11 -13.89 13.54
CA GLY A 182 -3.49 -14.06 14.00
C GLY A 182 -3.58 -14.63 15.43
N PRO A 183 -4.79 -14.72 16.03
CA PRO A 183 -5.00 -15.18 17.41
C PRO A 183 -4.37 -16.55 17.74
N GLY A 184 -4.24 -17.43 16.73
CA GLY A 184 -3.61 -18.75 16.89
C GLY A 184 -2.09 -18.74 16.94
N SER A 185 -1.44 -17.63 16.60
CA SER A 185 0.02 -17.49 16.63
C SER A 185 0.53 -17.05 18.02
N PRO A 186 1.75 -17.44 18.43
CA PRO A 186 2.35 -16.99 19.69
C PRO A 186 2.49 -15.46 19.78
N THR A 187 2.78 -14.79 18.66
CA THR A 187 2.92 -13.33 18.57
C THR A 187 1.59 -12.61 18.41
N GLY A 188 0.51 -13.31 18.06
CA GLY A 188 -0.81 -12.74 17.83
C GLY A 188 -1.76 -12.84 19.00
N ARG A 189 -1.51 -13.78 19.91
CA ARG A 189 -2.36 -14.02 21.09
C ARG A 189 -2.47 -12.76 21.93
N GLY A 190 -3.70 -12.38 22.28
CA GLY A 190 -4.01 -11.18 23.06
C GLY A 190 -3.95 -9.87 22.26
N VAL A 191 -3.26 -9.82 21.12
CA VAL A 191 -3.18 -8.62 20.27
C VAL A 191 -4.30 -8.57 19.24
N TYR A 192 -4.63 -9.73 18.65
CA TYR A 192 -5.66 -9.87 17.64
C TYR A 192 -6.85 -10.63 18.19
N SER A 193 -8.05 -10.09 18.00
CA SER A 193 -9.29 -10.86 18.13
C SER A 193 -9.66 -11.54 16.80
N ALA A 194 -10.40 -12.65 16.87
CA ALA A 194 -10.92 -13.33 15.70
C ALA A 194 -11.76 -12.39 14.81
N THR A 195 -12.59 -11.54 15.44
CA THR A 195 -13.39 -10.53 14.74
C THR A 195 -12.52 -9.50 14.00
N GLN A 196 -11.41 -9.03 14.58
CA GLN A 196 -10.50 -8.11 13.89
C GLN A 196 -9.82 -8.78 12.68
N VAL A 197 -9.37 -10.03 12.83
CA VAL A 197 -8.79 -10.79 11.73
C VAL A 197 -9.78 -10.94 10.58
N GLU A 198 -11.03 -11.31 10.88
CA GLU A 198 -12.04 -11.47 9.84
C GLU A 198 -12.36 -10.15 9.14
N ARG A 199 -12.48 -9.05 9.90
CA ARG A 199 -12.67 -7.71 9.33
C ARG A 199 -11.53 -7.28 8.40
N VAL A 200 -10.28 -7.53 8.80
CA VAL A 200 -9.11 -7.25 7.96
C VAL A 200 -9.13 -8.11 6.70
N ARG A 201 -9.41 -9.41 6.84
CA ARG A 201 -9.49 -10.37 5.72
C ARG A 201 -10.54 -9.94 4.69
N HIS A 202 -11.76 -9.68 5.15
CA HIS A 202 -12.87 -9.26 4.28
C HIS A 202 -12.54 -7.95 3.55
N ALA A 203 -12.08 -6.92 4.29
CA ALA A 203 -11.74 -5.64 3.69
C ALA A 203 -10.59 -5.76 2.66
N ALA A 204 -9.57 -6.57 2.95
CA ALA A 204 -8.46 -6.79 2.03
C ALA A 204 -8.90 -7.49 0.73
N LEU A 205 -9.78 -8.49 0.82
CA LEU A 205 -10.35 -9.19 -0.35
C LEU A 205 -11.19 -8.25 -1.21
N GLU A 206 -12.07 -7.46 -0.59
CA GLU A 206 -12.93 -6.48 -1.29
C GLU A 206 -12.09 -5.43 -2.03
N ILE A 207 -11.11 -4.82 -1.36
CA ILE A 207 -10.20 -3.84 -1.97
C ILE A 207 -9.44 -4.45 -3.14
N ASN A 208 -8.87 -5.64 -2.97
CA ASN A 208 -8.12 -6.28 -4.04
C ASN A 208 -8.99 -6.55 -5.27
N HIS A 209 -10.20 -7.08 -5.07
CA HIS A 209 -11.10 -7.40 -6.16
C HIS A 209 -11.48 -6.15 -6.97
N ARG A 210 -11.91 -5.08 -6.29
CA ARG A 210 -12.29 -3.81 -6.94
C ARG A 210 -11.12 -3.15 -7.66
N ALA A 211 -9.94 -3.11 -7.01
CA ALA A 211 -8.75 -2.51 -7.62
C ALA A 211 -8.30 -3.29 -8.86
N GLU A 212 -8.37 -4.62 -8.82
CA GLU A 212 -8.04 -5.49 -9.96
C GLU A 212 -8.99 -5.26 -11.14
N GLU A 213 -10.30 -5.19 -10.88
CA GLU A 213 -11.31 -4.87 -11.90
C GLU A 213 -11.04 -3.51 -12.57
N GLN A 214 -10.80 -2.45 -11.78
CA GLN A 214 -10.48 -1.12 -12.32
C GLN A 214 -9.17 -1.11 -13.11
N MET A 215 -8.14 -1.81 -12.63
CA MET A 215 -6.86 -1.92 -13.34
C MET A 215 -7.03 -2.56 -14.73
N HIS A 216 -7.88 -3.58 -14.87
CA HIS A 216 -8.19 -4.17 -16.18
C HIS A 216 -8.85 -3.17 -17.14
N GLY A 217 -9.78 -2.35 -16.65
CA GLY A 217 -10.38 -1.26 -17.43
C GLY A 217 -9.33 -0.25 -17.91
N LEU A 218 -8.50 0.25 -17.00
CA LEU A 218 -7.46 1.24 -17.31
C LEU A 218 -6.39 0.72 -18.27
N LEU A 219 -6.02 -0.56 -18.17
CA LEU A 219 -5.07 -1.20 -19.10
C LEU A 219 -5.66 -1.30 -20.51
N ARG A 220 -6.96 -1.55 -20.63
CA ARG A 220 -7.66 -1.54 -21.92
C ARG A 220 -7.66 -0.14 -22.53
N GLU A 221 -8.00 0.88 -21.75
CA GLU A 221 -7.94 2.28 -22.20
C GLU A 221 -6.53 2.70 -22.61
N LEU A 222 -5.51 2.30 -21.83
CA LEU A 222 -4.12 2.60 -22.14
C LEU A 222 -3.69 1.92 -23.45
N SER A 223 -4.13 0.69 -23.68
CA SER A 223 -3.93 -0.04 -24.93
C SER A 223 -4.56 0.70 -26.12
N GLU A 224 -5.81 1.12 -26.00
CA GLU A 224 -6.55 1.86 -27.04
C GLU A 224 -5.87 3.20 -27.36
N HIS A 225 -5.47 3.93 -26.32
CA HIS A 225 -4.73 5.19 -26.47
C HIS A 225 -3.44 5.01 -27.27
N TYR A 226 -2.65 3.99 -26.98
CA TYR A 226 -1.42 3.71 -27.73
C TYR A 226 -1.70 3.22 -29.16
N ALA A 227 -2.80 2.48 -29.38
CA ALA A 227 -3.21 2.07 -30.72
C ALA A 227 -3.62 3.27 -31.58
N GLU A 228 -4.35 4.23 -31.01
CA GLU A 228 -4.70 5.50 -31.65
C GLU A 228 -3.47 6.33 -31.97
N ARG A 229 -2.59 6.53 -30.98
CA ARG A 229 -1.33 7.25 -31.17
C ARG A 229 -0.48 6.65 -32.30
N ALA A 230 -0.40 5.32 -32.37
CA ALA A 230 0.29 4.63 -33.46
C ALA A 230 -0.32 4.89 -34.85
N ARG A 231 -1.63 5.18 -34.96
CA ARG A 231 -2.27 5.54 -36.23
C ARG A 231 -1.98 6.98 -36.65
N HIS A 232 -1.76 7.89 -35.70
CA HIS A 232 -1.51 9.31 -35.99
C HIS A 232 -0.03 9.67 -36.16
N GLU A 233 0.91 8.83 -35.68
CA GLU A 233 2.35 9.02 -35.85
C GLU A 233 2.84 8.63 -37.27
N LEU A 234 2.38 9.35 -38.31
CA LEU A 234 2.64 9.04 -39.73
C LEU A 234 3.74 9.90 -40.41
N GLY A 235 4.50 10.70 -39.66
CA GLY A 235 5.53 11.59 -40.23
C GLY A 235 6.89 10.92 -40.49
N PRO A 236 7.72 11.48 -41.40
CA PRO A 236 9.14 11.12 -41.53
C PRO A 236 9.85 11.21 -40.16
N GLY A 237 10.63 10.20 -39.79
CA GLY A 237 11.30 10.14 -38.49
C GLY A 237 10.43 9.69 -37.31
N GLN A 238 9.13 9.41 -37.50
CA GLN A 238 8.24 8.90 -36.44
C GLN A 238 8.09 7.36 -36.44
N ALA A 239 8.71 6.65 -37.39
CA ALA A 239 8.57 5.19 -37.53
C ALA A 239 8.90 4.43 -36.22
N HIS A 240 9.94 4.89 -35.51
CA HIS A 240 10.32 4.34 -34.21
C HIS A 240 9.23 4.52 -33.14
N LYS A 241 8.70 5.74 -32.99
CA LYS A 241 7.63 6.05 -32.03
C LYS A 241 6.36 5.28 -32.36
N GLN A 242 6.01 5.20 -33.64
CA GLN A 242 4.89 4.40 -34.12
C GLN A 242 5.06 2.93 -33.74
N ARG A 243 6.25 2.36 -33.95
CA ARG A 243 6.56 0.97 -33.58
C ARG A 243 6.40 0.75 -32.07
N LEU A 244 6.97 1.63 -31.25
CA LEU A 244 6.83 1.57 -29.79
C LEU A 244 5.38 1.68 -29.34
N SER A 245 4.61 2.61 -29.92
CA SER A 245 3.17 2.78 -29.65
C SER A 245 2.39 1.50 -29.98
N ARG A 246 2.67 0.85 -31.12
CA ARG A 246 2.05 -0.46 -31.47
C ARG A 246 2.40 -1.56 -30.48
N GLU A 247 3.66 -1.65 -30.06
CA GLU A 247 4.09 -2.65 -29.09
C GLU A 247 3.49 -2.41 -27.70
N ARG A 248 3.37 -1.15 -27.26
CA ARG A 248 2.64 -0.78 -26.04
C ARG A 248 1.17 -1.16 -26.10
N ALA A 249 0.50 -0.85 -27.21
CA ALA A 249 -0.90 -1.25 -27.41
C ALA A 249 -1.08 -2.76 -27.27
N LYS A 250 -0.29 -3.56 -27.99
CA LYS A 250 -0.35 -5.03 -27.87
C LYS A 250 -0.04 -5.52 -26.46
N PHE A 251 0.96 -4.93 -25.81
CA PHE A 251 1.38 -5.34 -24.47
C PHE A 251 0.28 -5.10 -23.43
N PHE A 252 -0.27 -3.88 -23.38
CA PHE A 252 -1.35 -3.54 -22.44
C PHE A 252 -2.65 -4.27 -22.77
N GLY A 253 -2.96 -4.47 -24.05
CA GLY A 253 -4.11 -5.28 -24.48
C GLY A 253 -4.03 -6.72 -23.97
N ARG A 254 -2.84 -7.36 -24.03
CA ARG A 254 -2.62 -8.68 -23.43
C ARG A 254 -2.81 -8.66 -21.92
N LEU A 255 -2.16 -7.73 -21.21
CA LEU A 255 -2.32 -7.61 -19.75
C LEU A 255 -3.78 -7.38 -19.33
N ALA A 256 -4.55 -6.61 -20.10
CA ALA A 256 -5.96 -6.38 -19.84
C ALA A 256 -6.80 -7.65 -20.03
N SER A 257 -6.42 -8.53 -20.98
CA SER A 257 -7.13 -9.78 -21.30
C SER A 257 -6.77 -10.96 -20.39
N GLU A 258 -5.57 -10.95 -19.81
CA GLU A 258 -5.12 -12.00 -18.90
C GLU A 258 -5.82 -11.84 -17.54
N LYS A 259 -6.57 -12.86 -17.09
CA LYS A 259 -7.30 -12.85 -15.80
C LYS A 259 -6.42 -12.67 -14.56
N ARG A 260 -5.12 -12.79 -14.71
CA ARG A 260 -4.10 -12.58 -13.68
C ARG A 260 -3.00 -11.83 -14.40
N PHE A 261 -2.46 -10.77 -13.81
CA PHE A 261 -1.39 -9.95 -14.41
C PHE A 261 -0.04 -10.69 -14.63
N GLY A 262 -0.04 -11.96 -15.04
CA GLY A 262 1.10 -12.77 -15.45
C GLY A 262 2.24 -12.82 -14.43
N SER A 263 3.46 -12.94 -14.96
CA SER A 263 4.74 -12.77 -14.25
C SER A 263 5.14 -11.29 -14.11
N SER A 264 4.20 -10.35 -14.26
CA SER A 264 4.50 -8.92 -14.11
C SER A 264 4.51 -8.49 -12.64
N GLU A 265 5.12 -7.33 -12.37
CA GLU A 265 5.07 -6.67 -11.05
C GLU A 265 3.63 -6.40 -10.55
N LEU A 266 2.63 -6.42 -11.43
CA LEU A 266 1.21 -6.22 -11.07
C LEU A 266 0.53 -7.49 -10.55
N GLN A 267 1.24 -8.62 -10.48
CA GLN A 267 0.66 -9.89 -10.04
C GLN A 267 0.04 -9.76 -8.63
N THR A 268 -1.12 -10.39 -8.45
CA THR A 268 -1.79 -10.50 -7.15
C THR A 268 -0.83 -11.11 -6.12
N PRO A 269 -0.55 -10.40 -5.02
CA PRO A 269 0.31 -10.91 -3.96
C PRO A 269 -0.13 -12.30 -3.48
N ARG A 270 0.85 -13.16 -3.14
CA ARG A 270 0.60 -14.55 -2.72
C ARG A 270 -0.34 -14.64 -1.52
N SER A 271 -0.22 -13.73 -0.57
CA SER A 271 -1.05 -13.69 0.64
C SER A 271 -2.55 -13.63 0.31
N LEU A 272 -2.95 -12.77 -0.64
CA LEU A 272 -4.35 -12.65 -1.06
C LEU A 272 -4.85 -13.89 -1.81
N ARG A 273 -4.00 -14.53 -2.61
CA ARG A 273 -4.34 -15.79 -3.28
C ARG A 273 -4.63 -16.92 -2.29
N LEU A 274 -3.85 -17.00 -1.21
CA LEU A 274 -4.07 -18.00 -0.16
C LEU A 274 -5.41 -17.78 0.55
N LEU A 275 -5.82 -16.53 0.75
CA LEU A 275 -7.12 -16.22 1.33
C LEU A 275 -8.29 -16.64 0.44
N GLN A 276 -8.15 -16.53 -0.89
CA GLN A 276 -9.19 -16.92 -1.85
C GLN A 276 -9.42 -18.44 -1.93
N GLY A 277 -8.41 -19.25 -1.61
CA GLY A 277 -8.52 -20.72 -1.65
C GLY A 277 -8.96 -21.37 -0.34
N SER A 278 -9.25 -20.58 0.70
CA SER A 278 -9.60 -21.07 2.05
C SER A 278 -11.04 -20.75 2.45
N ALA A 279 -11.87 -20.32 1.49
CA ALA A 279 -13.31 -20.08 1.65
C ALA A 279 -14.08 -21.18 0.90
#